data_AF-A0A482F362-F1
#
_entry.id   AF-A0A482F362-F1
#
_cell.length_a   1.000
_cell.length_b   1.000
_cell.length_c   1.000
_cell.angle_alpha   90.00
_cell.angle_beta   90.00
_cell.angle_gamma   90.00
#
_symmetry.space_group_name_H-M   'P 1'
#
loop_
_entity.id
_entity.type
_entity.pdbx_description
1 polymer ?
#
loop_
_entity_poly.entity_id
_entity_poly.type
_entity_poly.pdbx_seq_one_letter_code
_entity_poly.pdbx_strand_id
1 'polypeptide(L)' 'MGEEWITFRCRVSTDGRITLPSEIRESEGIEKGDFVDVKVKKVGSDG' A
#
# COMPACT_ATOMS: atom_id res chain seq x y z
N MET A 1 -12.78 -8.07 -17.40
CA MET A 1 -12.78 -6.98 -16.40
C MET A 1 -11.40 -6.98 -15.80
N GLY A 2 -10.65 -5.88 -15.95
CA GLY A 2 -9.30 -5.80 -15.41
C GLY A 2 -9.37 -5.66 -13.88
N GLU A 3 -8.43 -6.26 -13.16
CA GLU A 3 -8.26 -6.02 -11.73
C GLU A 3 -7.80 -4.57 -11.55
N GLU A 4 -8.61 -3.75 -10.86
CA GLU A 4 -8.27 -2.37 -10.55
C GLU A 4 -7.35 -2.34 -9.31
N TRP A 5 -6.16 -1.74 -9.45
CA TRP A 5 -5.18 -1.62 -8.36
C TRP A 5 -5.16 -0.21 -7.80
N ILE A 6 -5.26 -0.07 -6.48
CA ILE A 6 -5.08 1.22 -5.83
C ILE A 6 -3.59 1.52 -5.69
N THR A 7 -3.21 2.71 -6.14
CA THR A 7 -1.82 3.18 -6.07
C THR A 7 -1.70 4.29 -5.04
N PHE A 8 -0.81 4.10 -4.06
CA PHE A 8 -0.44 5.14 -3.10
C PHE A 8 1.07 5.19 -2.91
N ARG A 9 1.57 6.32 -2.41
CA ARG A 9 2.97 6.51 -2.07
C ARG A 9 3.12 6.53 -0.57
N CYS A 10 4.06 5.75 -0.06
CA CYS A 10 4.45 5.80 1.35
C CYS A 10 5.97 5.67 1.47
N ARG A 11 6.50 6.13 2.60
CA ARG A 11 7.89 5.87 2.97
C ARG A 11 7.95 4.50 3.64
N VAL A 12 8.98 3.74 3.31
CA VAL A 12 9.33 2.53 4.05
C VAL A 12 9.89 2.95 5.40
N SER A 13 9.23 2.51 6.48
CA SER A 13 9.66 2.79 7.85
C SER A 13 10.91 1.99 8.21
N THR A 14 11.52 2.34 9.35
CA THR A 14 12.52 1.49 10.00
C THR A 14 11.91 0.08 10.14
N ASP A 15 12.70 -0.95 9.84
CA ASP A 15 12.28 -2.36 9.78
C ASP A 15 11.49 -2.79 8.52
N GLY A 16 11.53 -1.99 7.45
CA GLY A 16 10.97 -2.42 6.15
C GLY A 16 9.44 -2.43 6.09
N ARG A 17 8.78 -1.84 7.08
CA ARG A 17 7.32 -1.79 7.17
C ARG A 17 6.74 -0.66 6.31
N ILE A 18 5.60 -0.93 5.70
CA ILE A 18 4.74 0.09 5.08
C ILE A 18 3.42 0.15 5.82
N THR A 19 2.85 1.34 5.92
CA THR A 19 1.53 1.54 6.52
C THR A 19 0.52 1.76 5.41
N LEU A 20 -0.52 0.93 5.37
CA LEU A 20 -1.67 1.15 4.51
C LEU A 20 -2.52 2.30 5.09
N PRO A 21 -2.73 3.41 4.36
CA PRO A 21 -3.54 4.54 4.83
C PRO A 21 -4.94 4.09 5.27
N SER A 22 -5.51 4.73 6.30
CA SER A 22 -6.85 4.40 6.79
C SER A 22 -7.90 4.56 5.68
N GLU A 23 -7.83 5.63 4.89
CA GLU A 23 -8.76 5.88 3.79
C GLU A 23 -8.83 4.72 2.79
N ILE A 24 -7.69 4.12 2.44
CA ILE A 24 -7.65 2.97 1.53
C ILE A 24 -8.19 1.72 2.22
N ARG A 25 -7.85 1.50 3.49
CA ARG A 25 -8.41 0.35 4.25
C ARG A 25 -9.92 0.41 4.36
N GLU A 26 -10.46 1.60 4.63
CA GLU A 26 -11.89 1.83 4.79
C GLU A 26 -12.63 1.72 3.44
N SER A 27 -12.08 2.29 2.36
CA SER A 27 -12.65 2.18 1.01
C SER A 27 -12.73 0.73 0.52
N GLU A 28 -11.67 -0.04 0.75
CA GLU A 28 -11.56 -1.41 0.25
C GLU A 28 -12.08 -2.47 1.23
N GLY A 29 -12.58 -2.06 2.40
CA GLY A 29 -13.06 -2.98 3.43
C GLY A 29 -11.98 -3.94 3.94
N ILE A 30 -10.72 -3.49 4.01
CA ILE A 30 -9.59 -4.31 4.46
C ILE A 30 -9.53 -4.30 5.99
N GLU A 31 -9.69 -5.47 6.59
CA GLU A 31 -9.73 -5.69 8.02
C GLU A 31 -8.48 -6.37 8.56
N LYS A 32 -8.39 -6.45 9.89
CA LYS A 32 -7.28 -7.15 10.56
C LYS A 32 -7.39 -8.65 10.31
N GLY A 33 -6.38 -9.21 9.63
CA GLY A 33 -6.29 -10.65 9.36
C GLY A 33 -6.44 -10.98 7.88
N ASP A 34 -6.85 -10.00 7.06
CA ASP A 34 -6.98 -10.18 5.63
C ASP A 34 -5.62 -10.28 4.93
N PHE A 35 -5.60 -11.06 3.86
CA PHE A 35 -4.49 -11.09 2.93
C PHE A 35 -4.71 -10.05 1.84
N VAL A 36 -3.65 -9.36 1.45
CA VAL A 36 -3.65 -8.37 0.37
C VAL A 36 -2.52 -8.66 -0.60
N ASP A 37 -2.77 -8.50 -1.89
CA ASP A 37 -1.72 -8.48 -2.89
C ASP A 37 -1.12 -7.08 -3.01
N VAL A 38 0.21 -6.99 -3.09
CA VAL A 38 0.92 -5.70 -3.10
C VAL A 38 1.90 -5.64 -4.27
N LYS A 39 1.84 -4.55 -5.04
CA LYS A 39 2.84 -4.20 -6.06
C LYS A 39 3.67 -3.02 -5.58
N VAL A 40 5.00 -3.18 -5.53
CA VAL A 40 5.92 -2.16 -5.02
C VAL A 40 6.81 -1.62 -6.14
N LYS A 41 6.89 -0.29 -6.26
CA LYS A 41 7.82 0.41 -7.15
C LYS A 41 8.58 1.46 -6.36
N LYS A 42 9.92 1.35 -6.33
CA LYS A 42 10.79 2.40 -5.76
C LYS A 42 10.65 3.66 -6.61
N VAL A 43 10.20 4.75 -5.99
CA VAL A 43 10.28 6.09 -6.59
C VAL A 43 11.64 6.67 -6.14
N GLY A 44 12.41 7.19 -7.09
CA GLY A 44 13.79 7.63 -6.86
C GLY A 44 13.92 8.56 -5.65
N SER A 45 15.04 8.42 -4.93
CA SER A 45 15.54 9.48 -4.07
C SER A 45 16.23 10.43 -5.02
N ASP A 46 15.50 11.40 -5.57
CA ASP A 46 16.16 12.53 -6.21
C ASP A 46 16.93 13.22 -5.08
N GLY A 47 18.26 13.07 -5.13
CA GLY A 47 19.18 13.72 -4.20
C GLY A 47 19.39 15.16 -4.62
#